data_AF-A0A7M5XHQ8-F1
#
_entry.id   AF-A0A7M5XHQ8-F1
#
_cell.length_a   1.000
_cell.length_b   1.000
_cell.length_c   1.000
_cell.angle_alpha   90.00
_cell.angle_beta   90.00
_cell.angle_gamma   90.00
#
_symmetry.space_group_name_H-M   'P 1'
#
loop_
_entity.id
_entity.type
_entity.pdbx_description
1 polymer ?
#
loop_
_entity_poly.entity_id
_entity_poly.type
_entity_poly.pdbx_seq_one_letter_code
_entity_poly.pdbx_strand_id
1 'polypeptide(L)'
;LLHRVSWKKGIKFSDVGRSYVNFVKNHYKHPIVVFDGYENESTKSHEHLRRNAVPQSKLVQIVPENPVPYTQERYFSCIENKAEFIRYVTSLLKESNIEVHNCTGDADSSIVAKALEHASKQSGNVNVIADDTDIIIMLLHHWKPEQHGDIFFVQERDNRAW
;
A
#
# COMPACT_ATOMS: atom_id res chain seq x y z
N LEU A 1 -0.65 -3.16 -0.60
CA LEU A 1 -1.79 -3.09 0.34
C LEU A 1 -3.15 -2.83 -0.33
N LEU A 2 -3.29 -1.84 -1.23
CA LEU A 2 -4.60 -1.46 -1.80
C LEU A 2 -5.40 -2.62 -2.41
N HIS A 3 -4.73 -3.59 -3.03
CA HIS A 3 -5.35 -4.75 -3.67
C HIS A 3 -5.50 -5.98 -2.75
N ARG A 4 -5.02 -5.90 -1.49
CA ARG A 4 -5.09 -7.01 -0.52
C ARG A 4 -6.46 -7.13 0.14
N VAL A 5 -7.14 -6.00 0.32
CA VAL A 5 -8.51 -5.96 0.83
C VAL A 5 -9.43 -5.69 -0.34
N SER A 6 -10.31 -6.63 -0.63
CA SER A 6 -11.30 -6.48 -1.70
C SER A 6 -12.61 -5.96 -1.14
N TRP A 7 -13.25 -5.03 -1.84
CA TRP A 7 -14.57 -4.53 -1.45
C TRP A 7 -15.44 -4.25 -2.67
N LYS A 8 -16.75 -4.33 -2.48
CA LYS A 8 -17.76 -4.16 -3.53
C LYS A 8 -18.41 -2.77 -3.44
N LYS A 9 -19.02 -2.36 -4.55
CA LYS A 9 -19.90 -1.19 -4.58
C LYS A 9 -20.97 -1.30 -3.50
N GLY A 10 -21.30 -0.19 -2.85
CA GLY A 10 -22.39 -0.11 -1.88
C GLY A 10 -21.98 -0.30 -0.42
N ILE A 11 -20.76 -0.80 -0.15
CA ILE A 11 -20.20 -0.86 1.20
C ILE A 11 -19.84 0.55 1.67
N LYS A 12 -20.00 0.88 2.95
CA LYS A 12 -19.62 2.19 3.49
C LYS A 12 -18.11 2.39 3.46
N PHE A 13 -17.66 3.63 3.27
CA PHE A 13 -16.23 3.95 3.37
C PHE A 13 -15.65 3.60 4.75
N SER A 14 -16.42 3.79 5.83
CA SER A 14 -16.01 3.42 7.19
C SER A 14 -15.75 1.93 7.35
N ASP A 15 -16.63 1.09 6.79
CA ASP A 15 -16.47 -0.37 6.81
C ASP A 15 -15.27 -0.80 5.95
N VAL A 16 -15.11 -0.22 4.76
CA VAL A 16 -13.93 -0.46 3.91
C VAL A 16 -12.64 -0.10 4.65
N GLY A 17 -12.56 1.10 5.23
CA GLY A 17 -11.39 1.57 5.98
C GLY A 17 -11.06 0.66 7.16
N ARG A 18 -12.08 0.21 7.90
CA ARG A 18 -11.93 -0.76 8.99
C ARG A 18 -11.35 -2.09 8.49
N SER A 19 -11.79 -2.58 7.33
CA SER A 19 -11.23 -3.80 6.75
C SER A 19 -9.73 -3.69 6.45
N TYR A 20 -9.23 -2.53 5.99
CA TYR A 20 -7.79 -2.31 5.83
C TYR A 20 -7.02 -2.34 7.16
N VAL A 21 -7.54 -1.66 8.19
CA VAL A 21 -6.92 -1.67 9.52
C VAL A 21 -6.88 -3.09 10.08
N ASN A 22 -8.00 -3.82 10.04
CA ASN A 22 -8.11 -5.18 10.53
C ASN A 22 -7.20 -6.13 9.77
N PHE A 23 -7.13 -6.00 8.44
CA PHE A 23 -6.23 -6.79 7.62
C PHE A 23 -4.79 -6.61 8.10
N VAL A 24 -4.31 -5.37 8.22
CA VAL A 24 -2.92 -5.09 8.63
C VAL A 24 -2.62 -5.60 10.04
N LYS A 25 -3.53 -5.37 11.01
CA LYS A 25 -3.34 -5.82 12.41
C LYS A 25 -3.32 -7.33 12.56
N ASN A 26 -4.17 -8.03 11.81
CA ASN A 26 -4.35 -9.47 11.98
C ASN A 26 -3.27 -10.28 11.23
N HIS A 27 -2.68 -9.73 10.17
CA HIS A 27 -1.72 -10.45 9.32
C HIS A 27 -0.26 -10.15 9.68
N TYR A 28 0.03 -8.96 10.20
CA TYR A 28 1.42 -8.52 10.41
C TYR A 28 1.69 -8.12 11.85
N LYS A 29 2.84 -8.55 12.38
CA LYS A 29 3.34 -8.14 13.70
C LYS A 29 4.20 -6.89 13.55
N HIS A 30 3.85 -5.82 14.26
CA HIS A 30 4.53 -4.51 14.20
C HIS A 30 4.71 -3.95 12.78
N PRO A 31 3.63 -3.79 12.00
CA PRO A 31 3.74 -3.38 10.60
C PRO A 31 4.15 -1.92 10.45
N ILE A 32 5.01 -1.68 9.46
CA ILE A 32 5.26 -0.36 8.86
C ILE A 32 4.67 -0.41 7.46
N VAL A 33 3.69 0.44 7.18
CA VAL A 33 3.04 0.51 5.86
C VAL A 33 3.69 1.63 5.06
N VAL A 34 4.07 1.33 3.81
CA VAL A 34 4.59 2.33 2.88
C VAL A 34 3.64 2.43 1.69
N PHE A 35 3.22 3.65 1.35
CA PHE A 35 2.39 3.93 0.17
C PHE A 35 3.16 4.78 -0.85
N ASP A 36 2.92 4.53 -2.14
CA ASP A 36 3.42 5.42 -3.18
C ASP A 36 2.80 6.81 -3.10
N GLY A 37 3.50 7.77 -3.67
CA GLY A 37 3.00 9.10 -3.97
C GLY A 37 2.18 9.12 -5.24
N TYR A 38 1.00 9.71 -5.16
CA TYR A 38 0.07 9.92 -6.28
C TYR A 38 -0.19 11.42 -6.52
N GLU A 39 0.64 12.30 -5.97
CA GLU A 39 0.44 13.76 -5.97
C GLU A 39 0.92 14.44 -7.26
N ASN A 40 1.74 13.78 -8.10
CA ASN A 40 2.23 14.32 -9.36
C ASN A 40 2.06 13.32 -10.51
N GLU A 41 1.70 13.81 -11.69
CA GLU A 41 1.71 13.05 -12.94
C GLU A 41 3.13 12.55 -13.27
N SER A 42 3.52 11.41 -12.71
CA SER A 42 4.73 10.72 -13.15
C SER A 42 4.44 9.95 -14.43
N THR A 43 5.49 9.58 -15.16
CA THR A 43 5.51 8.75 -16.38
C THR A 43 4.69 7.45 -16.31
N LYS A 44 4.29 7.00 -15.11
CA LYS A 44 3.31 5.91 -14.90
C LYS A 44 1.88 6.27 -15.38
N SER A 45 1.55 7.54 -15.61
CA SER A 45 0.24 7.98 -16.13
C SER A 45 -0.06 7.39 -17.51
N HIS A 46 0.92 7.36 -18.41
CA HIS A 46 0.76 6.82 -19.76
C HIS A 46 0.52 5.32 -19.76
N GLU A 47 1.16 4.57 -18.87
CA GLU A 47 0.97 3.13 -18.79
C GLU A 47 -0.33 2.73 -18.07
N HIS A 48 -0.75 3.51 -17.06
CA HIS A 48 -2.05 3.37 -16.43
C HIS A 48 -3.21 3.68 -17.38
N LEU A 49 -3.11 4.73 -18.20
CA LEU A 49 -4.11 5.07 -19.21
C LEU A 49 -4.24 3.98 -20.28
N ARG A 50 -3.14 3.31 -20.63
CA ARG A 50 -3.13 2.27 -21.68
C ARG A 50 -3.74 0.93 -21.24
N ARG A 51 -3.78 0.63 -19.94
CA ARG A 51 -4.31 -0.66 -19.42
C ARG A 51 -5.80 -0.65 -19.08
N ASN A 52 -6.40 0.52 -18.85
CA ASN A 52 -7.78 0.59 -18.33
C ASN A 52 -8.81 0.51 -19.45
N ALA A 53 -9.31 -0.70 -19.75
CA ALA A 53 -10.56 -0.91 -20.47
C ALA A 53 -11.80 -0.57 -19.62
N VAL A 54 -11.61 -0.28 -18.33
CA VAL A 54 -12.68 0.05 -17.37
C VAL A 54 -13.03 1.53 -17.46
N PRO A 55 -14.33 1.89 -17.56
CA PRO A 55 -14.76 3.29 -17.57
C PRO A 55 -14.30 4.02 -16.32
N GLN A 56 -13.61 5.17 -16.50
CA GLN A 56 -13.08 5.95 -15.39
C GLN A 56 -14.20 6.36 -14.41
N SER A 57 -13.91 6.32 -13.11
CA SER A 57 -14.79 6.93 -12.10
C SER A 57 -14.68 8.44 -12.14
N LYS A 58 -15.76 9.14 -11.77
CA LYS A 58 -15.66 10.56 -11.38
C LYS A 58 -14.94 10.68 -10.03
N LEU A 59 -14.42 11.87 -9.72
CA LEU A 59 -13.96 12.20 -8.38
C LEU A 59 -15.08 11.97 -7.36
N VAL A 60 -14.75 11.31 -6.25
CA VAL A 60 -15.69 10.96 -5.18
C VAL A 60 -15.09 11.42 -3.86
N GLN A 61 -15.74 12.39 -3.24
CA GLN A 61 -15.44 12.78 -1.87
C GLN A 61 -15.73 11.63 -0.90
N ILE A 62 -14.76 11.29 -0.06
CA ILE A 62 -14.92 10.27 0.98
C ILE A 62 -15.70 10.87 2.15
N VAL A 63 -16.90 10.32 2.38
CA VAL A 63 -17.69 10.52 3.59
C VAL A 63 -17.87 9.15 4.23
N PRO A 64 -17.41 8.91 5.48
CA PRO A 64 -17.35 7.57 6.07
C PRO A 64 -18.67 6.78 6.00
N GLU A 65 -19.80 7.45 6.23
CA GLU A 65 -21.12 6.82 6.23
C GLU A 65 -21.74 6.63 4.84
N ASN A 66 -21.15 7.24 3.80
CA ASN A 66 -21.65 7.08 2.45
C ASN A 66 -21.17 5.74 1.84
N PRO A 67 -22.01 5.09 1.02
CA PRO A 67 -21.60 3.90 0.29
C PRO A 67 -20.61 4.25 -0.83
N VAL A 68 -19.62 3.39 -1.07
CA VAL A 68 -18.72 3.55 -2.21
C VAL A 68 -19.51 3.37 -3.52
N PRO A 69 -19.51 4.36 -4.44
CA PRO A 69 -20.42 4.37 -5.59
C PRO A 69 -19.99 3.45 -6.74
N TYR A 70 -18.76 2.95 -6.72
CA TYR A 70 -18.15 2.14 -7.76
C TYR A 70 -17.57 0.84 -7.20
N THR A 71 -17.26 -0.11 -8.08
CA THR A 71 -16.39 -1.24 -7.73
C THR A 71 -14.99 -0.72 -7.40
N GLN A 72 -14.21 -1.50 -6.63
CA GLN A 72 -12.85 -1.11 -6.26
C GLN A 72 -11.97 -0.77 -7.47
N GLU A 73 -11.98 -1.63 -8.49
CA GLU A 73 -11.24 -1.42 -9.74
C GLU A 73 -11.63 -0.11 -10.42
N ARG A 74 -12.94 0.15 -10.55
CA ARG A 74 -13.42 1.38 -11.18
C ARG A 74 -13.12 2.61 -10.31
N TYR A 75 -13.22 2.52 -9.00
CA TYR A 75 -12.90 3.64 -8.10
C TYR A 75 -11.42 4.04 -8.21
N PHE A 76 -10.51 3.05 -8.23
CA PHE A 76 -9.06 3.29 -8.35
C PHE A 76 -8.58 3.60 -9.78
N SER A 77 -9.48 3.61 -10.77
CA SER A 77 -9.15 4.09 -12.12
C SER A 77 -8.90 5.60 -12.18
N CYS A 78 -9.40 6.37 -11.20
CA CYS A 78 -9.14 7.78 -11.02
C CYS A 78 -7.99 7.97 -10.00
N ILE A 79 -6.94 8.66 -10.42
CA ILE A 79 -5.73 8.84 -9.60
C ILE A 79 -6.02 9.69 -8.36
N GLU A 80 -6.89 10.69 -8.49
CA GLU A 80 -7.33 11.57 -7.41
C GLU A 80 -8.12 10.80 -6.35
N ASN A 81 -9.02 9.90 -6.78
CA ASN A 81 -9.72 8.99 -5.87
C ASN A 81 -8.74 8.06 -5.14
N LYS A 82 -7.74 7.52 -5.86
CA LYS A 82 -6.71 6.66 -5.25
C LYS A 82 -5.89 7.43 -4.21
N ALA A 83 -5.48 8.65 -4.50
CA ALA A 83 -4.76 9.53 -3.58
C ALA A 83 -5.61 9.90 -2.36
N GLU A 84 -6.88 10.28 -2.54
CA GLU A 84 -7.81 10.56 -1.43
C GLU A 84 -8.04 9.33 -0.55
N PHE A 85 -8.19 8.15 -1.16
CA PHE A 85 -8.36 6.91 -0.43
C PHE A 85 -7.12 6.51 0.37
N ILE A 86 -5.92 6.68 -0.17
CA ILE A 86 -4.67 6.44 0.58
C ILE A 86 -4.58 7.39 1.78
N ARG A 87 -4.93 8.67 1.62
CA ARG A 87 -4.95 9.63 2.73
C ARG A 87 -5.95 9.20 3.81
N TYR A 88 -7.14 8.78 3.41
CA TYR A 88 -8.16 8.27 4.32
C TYR A 88 -7.71 7.00 5.07
N VAL A 89 -7.20 5.98 4.37
CA VAL A 89 -6.71 4.76 5.03
C VAL A 89 -5.48 5.04 5.90
N THR A 90 -4.61 5.95 5.48
CA THR A 90 -3.45 6.37 6.28
C THR A 90 -3.88 6.94 7.63
N SER A 91 -4.89 7.81 7.66
CA SER A 91 -5.36 8.38 8.94
C SER A 91 -5.87 7.28 9.86
N LEU A 92 -6.68 6.35 9.34
CA LEU A 92 -7.23 5.23 10.12
C LEU A 92 -6.15 4.27 10.64
N LEU A 93 -5.12 3.98 9.83
CA LEU A 93 -3.98 3.17 10.24
C LEU A 93 -3.19 3.86 11.37
N LYS A 94 -2.91 5.17 11.22
CA LYS A 94 -2.20 5.95 12.25
C LYS A 94 -2.99 6.06 13.55
N GLU A 95 -4.29 6.34 13.48
CA GLU A 95 -5.21 6.31 14.63
C GLU A 95 -5.22 4.94 15.34
N SER A 96 -4.93 3.88 14.58
CA SER A 96 -4.82 2.51 15.05
C SER A 96 -3.42 2.11 15.55
N ASN A 97 -2.52 3.08 15.74
CA ASN A 97 -1.11 2.91 16.14
C ASN A 97 -0.27 2.08 15.15
N ILE A 98 -0.58 2.16 13.85
CA ILE A 98 0.24 1.57 12.78
C ILE A 98 1.08 2.68 12.16
N GLU A 99 2.38 2.43 12.04
CA GLU A 99 3.30 3.34 11.39
C GLU A 99 3.04 3.37 9.88
N VAL A 100 2.90 4.56 9.30
CA VAL A 100 2.65 4.74 7.86
C VAL A 100 3.55 5.81 7.27
N HIS A 101 4.22 5.46 6.18
CA HIS A 101 5.07 6.34 5.37
C HIS A 101 4.44 6.55 4.00
N ASN A 102 4.14 7.80 3.64
CA ASN A 102 3.67 8.16 2.30
C ASN A 102 4.84 8.76 1.52
N CYS A 103 5.14 8.18 0.37
CA CYS A 103 6.18 8.66 -0.53
C CYS A 103 5.66 9.78 -1.42
N THR A 104 6.56 10.58 -2.00
CA THR A 104 6.20 11.58 -3.03
C THR A 104 6.16 10.97 -4.43
N GLY A 105 6.81 9.82 -4.63
CA GLY A 105 6.82 9.05 -5.86
C GLY A 105 6.77 7.57 -5.54
N ASP A 106 7.60 6.79 -6.21
CA ASP A 106 7.64 5.34 -6.04
C ASP A 106 8.07 4.91 -4.62
N ALA A 107 7.38 3.93 -4.04
CA ALA A 107 7.65 3.46 -2.69
C ALA A 107 8.85 2.52 -2.59
N ASP A 108 9.35 1.94 -3.68
CA ASP A 108 10.26 0.80 -3.62
C ASP A 108 11.57 1.14 -2.89
N SER A 109 12.17 2.29 -3.24
CA SER A 109 13.37 2.78 -2.55
C SER A 109 13.14 3.06 -1.07
N SER A 110 11.93 3.52 -0.70
CA SER A 110 11.57 3.79 0.69
C SER A 110 11.35 2.50 1.48
N ILE A 111 10.75 1.49 0.86
CA ILE A 111 10.61 0.14 1.42
C ILE A 111 11.98 -0.47 1.70
N VAL A 112 12.89 -0.42 0.72
CA VAL A 112 14.26 -0.95 0.85
C VAL A 112 15.02 -0.21 1.95
N ALA A 113 14.97 1.13 1.95
CA ALA A 113 15.65 1.94 2.96
C ALA A 113 15.15 1.61 4.37
N LYS A 114 13.83 1.50 4.57
CA LYS A 114 13.25 1.11 5.86
C LYS A 114 13.65 -0.30 6.28
N ALA A 115 13.64 -1.25 5.35
CA ALA A 115 14.04 -2.61 5.64
C ALA A 115 15.49 -2.69 6.16
N LEU A 116 16.42 -2.00 5.48
CA LEU A 116 17.83 -1.93 5.87
C LEU A 116 18.02 -1.17 7.19
N GLU A 117 17.31 -0.06 7.38
CA GLU A 117 17.31 0.70 8.64
C GLU A 117 16.93 -0.20 9.82
N HIS A 118 15.89 -1.01 9.68
CA HIS A 118 15.46 -1.93 10.73
C HIS A 118 16.39 -3.13 10.90
N ALA A 119 16.91 -3.68 9.80
CA ALA A 119 17.84 -4.80 9.83
C ALA A 119 19.18 -4.43 10.49
N SER A 120 19.61 -3.17 10.38
CA SER A 120 20.84 -2.69 11.03
C SER A 120 20.72 -2.52 12.55
N LYS A 121 19.50 -2.41 13.08
CA LYS A 121 19.23 -2.32 14.53
C LYS A 121 19.29 -3.67 15.25
N GLN A 122 19.60 -4.77 14.55
CA GLN A 122 19.78 -6.14 15.07
C GLN A 122 18.64 -6.66 15.97
N SER A 123 17.42 -6.11 15.84
CA SER A 123 16.28 -6.42 16.73
C SER A 123 15.41 -7.58 16.22
N GLY A 124 16.01 -8.50 15.44
CA GLY A 124 15.35 -9.65 14.83
C GLY A 124 15.19 -9.52 13.32
N ASN A 125 14.38 -10.42 12.76
CA ASN A 125 14.21 -10.58 11.33
C ASN A 125 13.27 -9.51 10.74
N VAL A 126 13.62 -8.96 9.59
CA VAL A 126 12.78 -8.00 8.86
C VAL A 126 12.08 -8.73 7.72
N ASN A 127 10.74 -8.65 7.66
CA ASN A 127 9.97 -9.16 6.54
C ASN A 127 9.59 -8.00 5.62
N VAL A 128 9.98 -8.08 4.34
CA VAL A 128 9.58 -7.14 3.30
C VAL A 128 8.48 -7.79 2.48
N ILE A 129 7.25 -7.28 2.60
CA ILE A 129 6.09 -7.80 1.88
C ILE A 129 5.83 -6.91 0.66
N ALA A 130 6.11 -7.44 -0.53
CA ALA A 130 5.94 -6.73 -1.79
C ALA A 130 5.71 -7.69 -2.96
N ASP A 131 5.03 -7.20 -4.00
CA ASP A 131 4.81 -7.94 -5.24
C ASP A 131 5.82 -7.62 -6.33
N ASP A 132 6.45 -6.44 -6.26
CA ASP A 132 7.43 -5.98 -7.24
C ASP A 132 8.78 -6.66 -7.04
N THR A 133 9.33 -7.22 -8.12
CA THR A 133 10.61 -7.89 -8.12
C THR A 133 11.78 -6.90 -8.06
N ASP A 134 11.58 -5.65 -8.44
CA ASP A 134 12.66 -4.65 -8.39
C ASP A 134 13.10 -4.40 -6.93
N ILE A 135 12.18 -4.53 -5.97
CA ILE A 135 12.49 -4.45 -4.53
C ILE A 135 13.47 -5.53 -4.10
N ILE A 136 13.31 -6.80 -4.55
CA ILE A 136 14.27 -7.85 -4.16
C ILE A 136 15.66 -7.60 -4.78
N ILE A 137 15.71 -7.09 -6.02
CA ILE A 137 16.99 -6.73 -6.66
C ILE A 137 17.68 -5.61 -5.89
N MET A 138 16.93 -4.58 -5.48
CA MET A 138 17.48 -3.48 -4.66
C MET A 138 17.93 -3.95 -3.27
N LEU A 139 17.18 -4.84 -2.62
CA LEU A 139 17.60 -5.44 -1.34
C LEU A 139 18.91 -6.21 -1.51
N LEU A 140 19.04 -7.05 -2.54
CA LEU A 140 20.28 -7.80 -2.80
C LEU A 140 21.46 -6.88 -3.09
N HIS A 141 21.24 -5.77 -3.78
CA HIS A 141 22.29 -4.81 -4.08
C HIS A 141 22.79 -4.04 -2.85
N HIS A 142 21.88 -3.65 -1.96
CA HIS A 142 22.20 -2.77 -0.82
C HIS A 142 22.46 -3.51 0.50
N TRP A 143 22.02 -4.76 0.63
CA TRP A 143 22.23 -5.55 1.83
C TRP A 143 23.72 -5.91 2.00
N LYS A 144 24.16 -5.92 3.26
CA LYS A 144 25.55 -6.21 3.65
C LYS A 144 25.56 -7.02 4.93
N PRO A 145 26.21 -8.21 4.96
CA PRO A 145 26.17 -9.11 6.11
C PRO A 145 26.80 -8.49 7.37
N GLU A 146 27.75 -7.57 7.21
CA GLU A 146 28.43 -6.90 8.31
C GLU A 146 27.57 -5.82 8.98
N GLN A 147 26.54 -5.31 8.30
CA GLN A 147 25.76 -4.14 8.71
C GLN A 147 24.29 -4.45 8.96
N HIS A 148 23.77 -5.54 8.41
CA HIS A 148 22.34 -5.84 8.38
C HIS A 148 22.09 -7.28 8.84
N GLY A 149 21.08 -7.46 9.69
CA GLY A 149 20.52 -8.78 9.98
C GLY A 149 19.70 -9.34 8.81
N ASP A 150 18.99 -10.44 9.09
CA ASP A 150 18.22 -11.16 8.08
C ASP A 150 17.03 -10.34 7.57
N ILE A 151 16.90 -10.27 6.24
CA ILE A 151 15.75 -9.71 5.55
C ILE A 151 15.10 -10.81 4.70
N PHE A 152 13.81 -11.06 4.94
CA PHE A 152 13.01 -12.01 4.18
C PHE A 152 12.10 -11.25 3.24
N PHE A 153 12.28 -11.45 1.93
CA PHE A 153 11.36 -10.95 0.93
C PHE A 153 10.20 -11.92 0.77
N VAL A 154 8.98 -11.44 0.96
CA VAL A 154 7.75 -12.25 0.92
C VAL A 154 6.82 -11.69 -0.15
N GLN A 155 6.61 -12.47 -1.20
CA GLN A 155 5.59 -12.21 -2.18
C GLN A 155 4.30 -12.95 -1.80
N GLU A 156 3.25 -12.22 -1.42
CA GLU A 156 1.96 -12.83 -1.10
C GLU A 156 1.15 -12.97 -2.40
N ARG A 157 1.09 -14.17 -2.99
CA ARG A 157 0.16 -14.42 -4.11
C ARG A 157 -1.18 -14.90 -3.55
N ASP A 158 -2.27 -14.24 -3.95
CA ASP A 158 -3.68 -14.64 -3.71
C ASP A 158 -4.28 -14.62 -2.29
N ASN A 159 -3.68 -13.94 -1.31
CA ASN A 159 -4.37 -13.67 -0.03
C ASN A 159 -5.25 -12.40 -0.11
N ARG A 160 -6.36 -12.46 -0.86
CA ARG A 160 -7.39 -11.42 -0.78
C ARG A 160 -8.28 -11.67 0.43
N ALA A 161 -8.30 -10.74 1.37
CA ALA A 161 -9.31 -10.74 2.43
C ALA A 161 -10.62 -10.17 1.87
N TRP A 162 -11.73 -10.88 2.12
CA TRP A 162 -13.10 -10.51 1.74
C TRP A 162 -13.75 -9.62 2.79
#